data_AF-A0A938RZI8-F1
#
_entry.id   AF-A0A938RZI8-F1
#
_cell.length_a   1.000
_cell.length_b   1.000
_cell.length_c   1.000
_cell.angle_alpha   90.00
_cell.angle_beta   90.00
_cell.angle_gamma   90.00
#
_symmetry.space_group_name_H-M   'P 1'
#
loop_
_entity.id
_entity.type
_entity.pdbx_description
1 polymer ?
#
loop_
_entity_poly.entity_id
_entity_poly.type
_entity_poly.pdbx_seq_one_letter_code
_entity_poly.pdbx_strand_id
1 'polypeptide(L)' 'MRESILFANVVCAIVSAKWALELGFSQTRQVLFLIGGLLFGPLTLLVLYVYLIEKAKQRGQPGARMV' A
#
# COMPACT_ATOMS: atom_id res chain seq x y z
N MET A 1 0.71 -3.54 -24.29
CA MET A 1 -0.29 -3.97 -23.29
C MET A 1 0.35 -4.65 -22.08
N ARG A 2 1.15 -5.74 -22.26
CA ARG A 2 1.91 -6.36 -21.14
C ARG A 2 2.90 -5.42 -20.45
N GLU A 3 3.63 -4.62 -21.21
CA GLU A 3 4.59 -3.64 -20.66
C GLU A 3 3.89 -2.59 -19.79
N SER A 4 2.70 -2.14 -20.20
CA SER A 4 1.89 -1.19 -19.44
C SER A 4 1.44 -1.79 -18.09
N ILE A 5 1.10 -3.08 -18.07
CA ILE A 5 0.73 -3.79 -16.83
C ILE A 5 1.93 -3.93 -15.91
N LEU A 6 3.09 -4.32 -16.45
CA LEU A 6 4.35 -4.40 -15.71
C LEU A 6 4.73 -3.05 -15.11
N PHE A 7 4.67 -1.99 -15.91
CA PHE A 7 4.94 -0.64 -15.46
C PHE A 7 3.98 -0.21 -14.34
N ALA A 8 2.68 -0.47 -14.51
CA ALA A 8 1.68 -0.17 -13.48
C ALA A 8 1.97 -0.92 -12.17
N ASN A 9 2.31 -2.21 -12.24
CA ASN A 9 2.67 -2.98 -11.04
C ASN A 9 3.92 -2.44 -10.36
N VAL A 10 4.96 -2.08 -11.11
CA VAL A 10 6.18 -1.47 -10.56
C VAL A 10 5.88 -0.15 -9.86
N VAL A 11 5.07 0.72 -10.48
CA VAL A 11 4.66 1.99 -9.85
C VAL A 11 3.87 1.73 -8.57
N CYS A 12 2.90 0.81 -8.60
CA CYS A 12 2.13 0.42 -7.42
C CYS A 12 3.01 -0.18 -6.31
N ALA A 13 4.01 -0.98 -6.66
CA ALA A 13 4.98 -1.54 -5.72
C ALA A 13 5.77 -0.45 -5.01
N ILE A 14 6.31 0.52 -5.76
CA ILE A 14 7.08 1.64 -5.22
C ILE A 14 6.20 2.48 -4.31
N VAL A 15 4.99 2.83 -4.73
CA VAL A 15 4.05 3.62 -3.92
C VAL A 15 3.68 2.87 -2.63
N SER A 16 3.36 1.58 -2.72
CA SER A 16 3.00 0.77 -1.56
C SER A 16 4.14 0.68 -0.54
N ALA A 17 5.36 0.42 -1.02
CA ALA A 17 6.54 0.35 -0.17
C ALA A 17 6.89 1.71 0.45
N LYS A 18 6.79 2.79 -0.32
CA LYS A 18 7.04 4.17 0.14
C LYS A 18 6.06 4.57 1.24
N TRP A 19 4.76 4.34 1.05
CA TRP A 19 3.77 4.63 2.09
C TRP A 19 3.97 3.78 3.35
N ALA A 20 4.31 2.50 3.20
CA ALA A 20 4.64 1.66 4.34
C ALA A 20 5.85 2.22 5.13
N LEU A 21 6.85 2.76 4.44
CA LEU A 21 8.02 3.40 5.05
C LEU A 21 7.65 4.70 5.78
N GLU A 22 6.93 5.61 5.11
CA GLU A 22 6.50 6.90 5.69
C GLU A 22 5.60 6.73 6.91
N LEU A 23 4.82 5.64 6.96
CA LEU A 23 3.90 5.33 8.06
C LEU A 23 4.54 4.46 9.15
N GLY A 24 5.87 4.31 9.10
CA GLY A 24 6.68 3.67 10.15
C GLY A 24 6.50 2.16 10.26
N PHE A 25 6.23 1.47 9.15
CA PHE A 25 6.14 0.01 9.17
C PHE A 25 7.54 -0.60 9.31
N SER A 26 7.65 -1.77 9.95
CA SER A 26 8.89 -2.55 10.00
C SER A 26 9.40 -2.90 8.61
N GLN A 27 10.72 -2.99 8.42
CA GLN A 27 11.36 -3.32 7.14
C GLN A 27 10.80 -4.59 6.49
N THR A 28 10.51 -5.64 7.27
CA THR A 28 9.86 -6.87 6.75
C THR A 28 8.53 -6.60 6.07
N ARG A 29 7.69 -5.74 6.67
CA ARG A 29 6.39 -5.36 6.09
C ARG A 29 6.56 -4.49 4.84
N GLN A 30 7.55 -3.59 4.82
CA GLN A 30 7.85 -2.79 3.63
C GLN A 30 8.23 -3.69 2.45
N VAL A 31 9.08 -4.70 2.68
CA VAL A 31 9.45 -5.70 1.66
C VAL A 31 8.23 -6.51 1.21
N LEU A 32 7.35 -6.92 2.13
CA LEU A 32 6.11 -7.61 1.77
C LEU A 32 5.19 -6.77 0.87
N PHE A 33 5.02 -5.47 1.15
CA PHE A 33 4.22 -4.58 0.30
C PHE A 33 4.89 -4.29 -1.04
N LEU A 34 6.23 -4.24 -1.09
CA LEU A 34 6.97 -4.12 -2.35
C LEU A 34 6.75 -5.34 -3.25
N ILE A 35 6.96 -6.54 -2.71
CA ILE A 35 6.78 -7.80 -3.45
C ILE A 35 5.30 -7.96 -3.85
N GLY A 36 4.38 -7.68 -2.92
CA GLY A 36 2.95 -7.69 -3.19
C GLY A 36 2.59 -6.78 -4.37
N GLY A 37 3.07 -5.53 -4.36
CA GLY A 37 2.78 -4.59 -5.45
C GLY A 37 3.42 -4.98 -6.79
N LEU A 38 4.56 -5.67 -6.80
CA LEU A 38 5.14 -6.17 -8.05
C LEU A 38 4.25 -7.26 -8.68
N LEU A 39 3.66 -8.13 -7.86
CA LEU A 39 2.84 -9.25 -8.31
C LEU A 39 1.38 -8.87 -8.57
N PHE A 40 0.82 -8.00 -7.72
CA PHE A 40 -0.61 -7.69 -7.66
C PHE A 40 -0.92 -6.19 -7.74
N GLY A 41 0.09 -5.33 -7.95
CA GLY A 41 -0.01 -3.92 -8.30
C GLY A 41 -1.15 -3.16 -7.60
N PRO A 42 -2.21 -2.77 -8.33
CA PRO A 42 -3.33 -2.01 -7.78
C PRO A 42 -4.01 -2.69 -6.59
N LEU A 43 -4.10 -4.03 -6.59
CA LEU A 43 -4.76 -4.78 -5.53
C LEU A 43 -3.98 -4.67 -4.21
N THR A 44 -2.65 -4.75 -4.25
CA THR A 44 -1.82 -4.56 -3.04
C THR A 44 -1.93 -3.14 -2.50
N LEU A 45 -1.96 -2.14 -3.38
CA LEU A 45 -2.15 -0.76 -2.99
C LEU A 45 -3.51 -0.54 -2.32
N LEU A 46 -4.58 -1.16 -2.84
CA LEU A 46 -5.91 -1.12 -2.24
C LEU A 46 -5.92 -1.77 -0.85
N VAL A 47 -5.29 -2.94 -0.71
CA VAL A 47 -5.17 -3.63 0.60
C VAL A 47 -4.43 -2.76 1.60
N LEU A 48 -3.31 -2.13 1.20
CA LEU A 48 -2.56 -1.21 2.06
C LEU A 48 -3.43 -0.02 2.46
N TYR A 49 -4.16 0.57 1.52
CA TYR A 49 -5.06 1.69 1.80
C TYR A 49 -6.13 1.33 2.84
N VAL A 50 -6.84 0.23 2.65
CA VAL A 50 -7.87 -0.23 3.60
C VAL A 50 -7.28 -0.51 4.97
N TYR A 51 -6.12 -1.19 5.02
CA TYR A 51 -5.42 -1.45 6.28
C TYR A 51 -5.09 -0.16 7.03
N LEU A 52 -4.66 0.89 6.32
CA LEU A 52 -4.33 2.18 6.92
C LEU A 52 -5.56 2.91 7.46
N ILE A 53 -6.67 2.87 6.72
CA ILE A 53 -7.95 3.44 7.18
C ILE A 53 -8.44 2.73 8.45
N GLU A 54 -8.41 1.39 8.47
CA GLU A 54 -8.80 0.63 9.65
C GLU A 54 -7.89 0.92 10.86
N LYS A 55 -6.58 1.03 10.64
CA LYS A 55 -5.62 1.43 11.67
C LYS A 55 -5.88 2.85 12.19
N ALA A 56 -6.25 3.79 11.31
CA ALA A 56 -6.59 5.16 11.68
C ALA A 56 -7.89 5.22 12.49
N LYS A 57 -8.92 4.42 12.11
CA LYS A 57 -10.17 4.25 12.87
C LYS A 57 -9.91 3.79 14.30
N GLN A 58 -9.11 2.75 14.46
CA GLN A 58 -8.77 2.20 15.78
C GLN A 58 -8.02 3.21 16.66
N ARG A 59 -7.31 4.18 16.06
CA ARG A 59 -6.55 5.22 16.77
C ARG A 59 -7.32 6.54 16.92
N GLY A 60 -8.57 6.62 16.46
CA GLY A 60 -9.38 7.83 16.52
C GLY A 60 -8.81 9.02 15.72
N GLN A 61 -7.99 8.76 14.70
CA GLN A 61 -7.32 9.81 13.92
C GLN A 61 -8.28 10.46 12.88
N PRO A 62 -8.11 11.76 12.58
CA PRO A 62 -8.89 12.43 11.54
C PRO A 62 -8.68 11.76 10.16
N GLY A 63 -9.75 11.63 9.37
CA GLY A 63 -9.77 10.87 8.10
C GLY A 63 -10.32 9.44 8.21
N ALA A 64 -10.55 8.95 9.43
CA ALA A 64 -11.14 7.63 9.68
C ALA A 64 -12.67 7.57 9.62
N ARG A 65 -13.35 8.72 9.73
CA ARG A 65 -14.79 8.83 9.46
C ARG A 65 -14.95 8.82 7.94
N MET A 66 -15.24 7.64 7.38
CA MET A 66 -15.91 7.59 6.09
C MET A 66 -17.26 8.28 6.30
N VAL A 67 -17.45 9.43 5.64
CA VAL A 67 -18.71 10.18 5.64
C VAL A 67 -19.82 9.30 5.07
#